data_AF-A0A1I0TFB3-F1
#
_entry.id   AF-A0A1I0TFB3-F1
#
_cell.length_a   1.000
_cell.length_b   1.000
_cell.length_c   1.000
_cell.angle_alpha   90.00
_cell.angle_beta   90.00
_cell.angle_gamma   90.00
#
_symmetry.space_group_name_H-M   'P 1'
#
loop_
_entity.id
_entity.type
_entity.pdbx_description
1 polymer ?
#
loop_
_entity_poly.entity_id
_entity_poly.type
_entity_poly.pdbx_seq_one_letter_code
_entity_poly.pdbx_strand_id
1 'polypeptide(L)'
;MILQQPYRIKTIKEYHKILGIGHPEHPMISVIDLAEITPYRSEETIRVVFDFYLISLKKVEAGDVQYGYGQQKYDFDEGILFFISPNQVFSFKADDDFRSAGSMLLIHPDFLWGNPLAKTIKKYEFFNYAINEALFVSEKEEMVLRSFYQKYRTGIPFTHR
;
A
#
# COMPACT_ATOMS: atom_id res chain seq x y z
N MET A 1 23.65 -15.42 9.44
CA MET A 1 22.31 -14.82 9.32
C MET A 1 21.50 -15.66 8.34
N ILE A 2 20.41 -16.28 8.77
CA ILE A 2 19.46 -16.93 7.85
C ILE A 2 18.63 -15.81 7.22
N LEU A 3 18.77 -15.58 5.92
CA LEU A 3 17.85 -14.71 5.19
C LEU A 3 16.49 -15.40 5.17
N GLN A 4 15.55 -14.97 6.02
CA GLN A 4 14.17 -15.43 5.92
C GLN A 4 13.63 -15.09 4.52
N GLN A 5 13.01 -16.08 3.87
CA GLN A 5 12.37 -15.88 2.58
C GLN A 5 11.18 -14.92 2.75
N PRO A 6 10.98 -13.95 1.83
CA PRO A 6 9.82 -13.08 1.89
C PRO A 6 8.51 -13.87 1.85
N TYR A 7 7.56 -13.50 2.72
CA TYR A 7 6.21 -14.09 2.70
C TYR A 7 5.43 -13.54 1.50
N ARG A 8 4.93 -14.43 0.64
CA ARG A 8 4.22 -14.05 -0.59
C ARG A 8 2.71 -13.98 -0.36
N ILE A 9 2.14 -12.80 -0.52
CA ILE A 9 0.71 -12.52 -0.41
C ILE A 9 0.12 -12.51 -1.82
N LYS A 10 -0.71 -13.50 -2.13
CA LYS A 10 -1.15 -13.76 -3.51
C LYS A 10 -2.43 -13.02 -3.88
N THR A 11 -3.28 -12.73 -2.91
CA THR A 11 -4.60 -12.16 -3.17
C THR A 11 -4.95 -11.00 -2.24
N ILE A 12 -5.80 -10.09 -2.73
CA ILE A 12 -6.34 -8.99 -1.92
C ILE A 12 -7.10 -9.55 -0.70
N LYS A 13 -7.86 -10.64 -0.88
CA LYS A 13 -8.57 -11.32 0.21
C LYS A 13 -7.64 -11.84 1.31
N GLU A 14 -6.50 -12.42 0.93
CA GLU A 14 -5.48 -12.86 1.88
C GLU A 14 -4.93 -11.68 2.66
N TYR A 15 -4.63 -10.57 1.99
CA TYR A 15 -4.10 -9.38 2.65
C TYR A 15 -5.10 -8.75 3.64
N HIS A 16 -6.38 -8.67 3.27
CA HIS A 16 -7.44 -8.25 4.21
C HIS A 16 -7.46 -9.09 5.49
N LYS A 17 -7.33 -10.42 5.36
CA LYS A 17 -7.27 -11.32 6.51
C LYS A 17 -6.04 -11.05 7.39
N ILE A 18 -4.89 -10.78 6.79
CA ILE A 18 -3.66 -10.43 7.51
C ILE A 18 -3.84 -9.11 8.28
N LEU A 19 -4.49 -8.12 7.67
CA LEU A 19 -4.76 -6.82 8.29
C LEU A 19 -5.86 -6.84 9.36
N GLY A 20 -6.55 -7.97 9.53
CA GLY A 20 -7.65 -8.11 10.49
C GLY A 20 -8.92 -7.36 10.11
N ILE A 21 -9.09 -7.03 8.83
CA ILE A 21 -10.25 -6.29 8.31
C ILE A 21 -11.25 -7.21 7.61
N GLY A 22 -12.46 -6.70 7.37
CA GLY A 22 -13.52 -7.42 6.66
C GLY A 22 -13.14 -7.84 5.23
N HIS A 23 -13.98 -8.66 4.61
CA HIS A 23 -13.76 -9.10 3.23
C HIS A 23 -13.75 -7.92 2.25
N PRO A 24 -12.89 -7.96 1.21
CA PRO A 24 -12.93 -6.95 0.16
C PRO A 24 -14.26 -7.05 -0.59
N GLU A 25 -14.82 -5.90 -0.98
CA GLU A 25 -16.04 -5.84 -1.79
C GLU A 25 -15.85 -6.42 -3.19
N HIS A 26 -14.62 -6.33 -3.73
CA HIS A 26 -14.27 -6.86 -5.03
C HIS A 26 -12.96 -7.67 -4.96
N PRO A 27 -12.85 -8.84 -5.61
CA PRO A 27 -11.67 -9.71 -5.50
C PRO A 27 -10.40 -9.12 -6.12
N MET A 28 -10.54 -8.18 -7.06
CA MET A 28 -9.43 -7.65 -7.87
C MET A 28 -9.06 -6.18 -7.60
N ILE A 29 -9.86 -5.46 -6.81
CA ILE A 29 -9.58 -4.07 -6.45
C ILE A 29 -10.16 -3.77 -5.07
N SER A 30 -9.44 -3.04 -4.24
CA SER A 30 -9.89 -2.70 -2.89
C SER A 30 -9.29 -1.37 -2.41
N VAL A 31 -10.07 -0.63 -1.63
CA VAL A 31 -9.60 0.55 -0.89
C VAL A 31 -9.70 0.23 0.59
N ILE A 32 -8.59 0.41 1.31
CA ILE A 32 -8.49 0.17 2.75
C ILE A 32 -8.23 1.50 3.44
N ASP A 33 -8.97 1.78 4.51
CA ASP A 33 -8.64 2.85 5.44
C ASP A 33 -7.67 2.29 6.49
N LEU A 34 -6.53 2.97 6.68
CA LEU A 34 -5.53 2.56 7.66
C LEU A 34 -6.05 2.65 9.10
N ALA A 35 -7.12 3.41 9.36
CA ALA A 35 -7.77 3.43 10.67
C ALA A 35 -8.49 2.10 11.01
N GLU A 36 -8.74 1.24 10.02
CA GLU A 36 -9.47 -0.02 10.21
C GLU A 36 -8.54 -1.21 10.50
N ILE A 37 -7.25 -1.09 10.19
CA ILE A 37 -6.32 -2.21 10.30
C ILE A 37 -5.94 -2.45 11.76
N THR A 38 -5.70 -3.71 12.11
CA THR A 38 -5.09 -4.05 13.39
C THR A 38 -3.61 -3.67 13.35
N PRO A 39 -3.10 -2.83 14.26
CA PRO A 39 -1.70 -2.44 14.27
C PRO A 39 -0.79 -3.66 14.42
N TYR A 40 0.22 -3.75 13.56
CA TYR A 40 1.28 -4.75 13.70
C TYR A 40 2.19 -4.33 14.86
N ARG A 41 2.41 -5.23 15.81
CA ARG A 41 3.27 -5.00 16.98
C ARG A 41 4.36 -6.05 17.02
N SER A 42 5.52 -5.71 16.48
CA SER A 42 6.72 -6.54 16.58
C SER A 42 7.92 -5.76 16.04
N GLU A 43 9.03 -5.87 16.76
CA GLU A 43 10.32 -5.31 16.37
C GLU A 43 11.03 -6.12 15.25
N GLU A 44 10.41 -7.19 14.75
CA GLU A 44 10.96 -8.01 13.68
C GLU A 44 10.84 -7.31 12.32
N THR A 45 11.86 -7.47 11.48
CA THR A 45 11.80 -7.02 10.09
C THR A 45 10.92 -7.98 9.29
N ILE A 46 9.77 -7.48 8.83
CA ILE A 46 8.93 -8.21 7.89
C ILE A 46 9.50 -8.07 6.48
N ARG A 47 9.45 -9.16 5.72
CA ARG A 47 9.68 -9.16 4.27
C ARG A 47 8.49 -9.82 3.58
N VAL A 48 7.84 -9.10 2.68
CA VAL A 48 6.69 -9.58 1.91
C VAL A 48 6.88 -9.37 0.42
N VAL A 49 6.16 -10.15 -0.38
CA VAL A 49 6.01 -9.96 -1.83
C VAL A 49 4.53 -10.01 -2.15
N PHE A 50 4.04 -9.05 -2.95
CA PHE A 50 2.65 -9.02 -3.39
C PHE A 50 2.52 -9.49 -4.84
N ASP A 51 1.42 -10.17 -5.17
CA ASP A 51 1.04 -10.47 -6.57
C ASP A 51 0.18 -9.37 -7.21
N PHE A 52 -0.05 -8.27 -6.47
CA PHE A 52 -0.87 -7.13 -6.87
C PHE A 52 -0.16 -5.81 -6.60
N TYR A 53 -0.63 -4.75 -7.26
CA TYR A 53 -0.16 -3.39 -7.02
C TYR A 53 -0.72 -2.89 -5.68
N LEU A 54 0.12 -2.20 -4.90
CA LEU A 54 -0.27 -1.49 -3.70
C LEU A 54 0.17 -0.03 -3.84
N ILE A 55 -0.78 0.88 -3.69
CA ILE A 55 -0.53 2.32 -3.64
C ILE A 55 -1.04 2.79 -2.29
N SER A 56 -0.24 3.49 -1.52
CA SER A 56 -0.63 3.87 -0.17
C SER A 56 -0.20 5.29 0.12
N LEU A 57 -1.16 6.06 0.60
CA LEU A 57 -0.98 7.38 1.16
C LEU A 57 -1.11 7.25 2.68
N LYS A 58 -0.04 7.55 3.43
CA LYS A 58 -0.08 7.46 4.89
C LYS A 58 0.66 8.61 5.56
N LYS A 59 0.15 9.04 6.70
CA LYS A 59 0.81 9.96 7.61
C LYS A 59 1.14 9.21 8.89
N VAL A 60 2.38 9.30 9.35
CA VAL A 60 2.80 8.71 10.62
C VAL A 60 2.26 9.60 11.75
N GLU A 61 1.60 8.99 12.73
CA GLU A 61 1.04 9.69 13.89
C GLU A 61 1.85 9.46 15.17
N ALA A 62 2.54 8.31 15.25
CA ALA A 62 3.41 7.92 16.36
C ALA A 62 4.37 6.79 15.93
N GLY A 63 5.47 6.64 16.67
CA GLY A 63 6.51 5.62 16.47
C GLY A 63 7.33 5.81 15.20
N ASP A 64 8.44 5.09 15.10
CA ASP A 64 9.27 5.07 13.90
C ASP A 64 8.97 3.85 13.01
N VAL A 65 9.23 4.02 11.72
CA VAL A 65 9.15 2.93 10.74
C VAL A 65 10.29 3.02 9.73
N GLN A 66 10.95 1.89 9.50
CA GLN A 66 12.03 1.72 8.54
C GLN A 66 11.55 0.82 7.41
N TYR A 67 11.67 1.30 6.17
CA TYR A 67 11.38 0.50 4.98
C TYR A 67 12.71 0.04 4.36
N GLY A 68 12.85 -1.25 4.04
CA GLY A 68 14.15 -1.86 3.71
C GLY A 68 14.67 -1.58 2.28
N TYR A 69 14.39 -0.39 1.76
CA TYR A 69 14.89 0.08 0.47
C TYR A 69 15.64 1.42 0.54
N GLY A 70 15.72 2.06 1.71
CA GLY A 70 16.51 3.26 1.95
C GLY A 70 16.74 3.46 3.44
N GLN A 71 17.97 3.81 3.83
CA GLN A 71 18.34 4.07 5.24
C GLN A 71 17.93 5.46 5.72
N GLN A 72 16.97 6.11 5.07
CA GLN A 72 16.58 7.46 5.45
C GLN A 72 15.52 7.37 6.55
N LYS A 73 15.89 7.85 7.73
CA LYS A 73 14.91 8.32 8.72
C LYS A 73 14.22 9.51 8.08
N TYR A 74 13.00 9.32 7.63
CA TYR A 74 12.21 10.42 7.09
C TYR A 74 11.57 11.15 8.26
N ASP A 75 11.69 12.47 8.28
CA ASP A 75 10.96 13.33 9.21
C ASP A 75 9.53 13.46 8.65
N PHE A 76 8.55 12.83 9.31
CA PHE A 76 7.24 12.50 8.72
C PHE A 76 6.14 13.53 9.05
N ASP A 77 6.35 14.81 8.75
CA ASP A 77 5.30 15.83 8.95
C ASP A 77 4.25 15.85 7.80
N GLU A 78 4.65 15.47 6.59
CA GLU A 78 3.84 15.46 5.38
C GLU A 78 3.50 14.02 4.92
N GLY A 79 2.33 13.85 4.27
CA GLY A 79 1.81 12.55 3.85
C GLY A 79 2.76 11.82 2.88
N ILE A 80 3.02 10.55 3.16
CA ILE A 80 3.90 9.68 2.37
C ILE A 80 3.07 8.92 1.35
N LEU A 81 3.44 9.02 0.08
CA LEU A 81 2.93 8.14 -0.96
C LEU A 81 3.98 7.13 -1.38
N PHE A 82 3.62 5.84 -1.30
CA PHE A 82 4.47 4.77 -1.78
C PHE A 82 3.72 3.81 -2.69
N PHE A 83 4.46 3.22 -3.60
CA PHE A 83 3.98 2.34 -4.65
C PHE A 83 4.78 1.04 -4.58
N ILE A 84 4.07 -0.09 -4.65
CA ILE A 84 4.67 -1.42 -4.68
C ILE A 84 4.12 -2.14 -5.90
N SER A 85 5.05 -2.61 -6.75
CA SER A 85 4.72 -3.44 -7.90
C SER A 85 4.54 -4.90 -7.53
N PRO A 86 3.73 -5.66 -8.28
CA PRO A 86 3.70 -7.11 -8.19
C PRO A 86 5.11 -7.71 -8.34
N ASN A 87 5.42 -8.72 -7.54
CA ASN A 87 6.72 -9.40 -7.45
C ASN A 87 7.87 -8.56 -6.86
N GLN A 88 7.61 -7.33 -6.44
CA GLN A 88 8.59 -6.54 -5.71
C GLN A 88 8.66 -7.04 -4.27
N VAL A 89 9.87 -7.27 -3.77
CA VAL A 89 10.08 -7.50 -2.33
C VAL A 89 9.79 -6.18 -1.64
N PHE A 90 9.08 -6.20 -0.53
CA PHE A 90 8.87 -5.07 0.35
C PHE A 90 9.27 -5.50 1.74
N SER A 91 9.98 -4.64 2.46
CA SER A 91 10.35 -4.94 3.83
C SER A 91 10.16 -3.73 4.71
N PHE A 92 9.72 -3.97 5.93
CA PHE A 92 9.53 -2.92 6.91
C PHE A 92 9.81 -3.43 8.32
N LYS A 93 10.25 -2.52 9.18
CA LYS A 93 10.37 -2.71 10.62
C LYS A 93 9.76 -1.47 11.26
N ALA A 94 8.84 -1.64 12.18
CA ALA A 94 8.18 -0.54 12.88
C ALA A 94 8.35 -0.73 14.39
N ASP A 95 8.31 0.37 15.12
CA ASP A 95 8.26 0.33 16.58
C ASP A 95 6.88 -0.18 17.06
N ASP A 96 6.81 -0.67 18.29
CA ASP A 96 5.58 -1.24 18.86
C ASP A 96 4.43 -0.22 19.00
N ASP A 97 4.75 1.07 19.09
CA ASP A 97 3.79 2.17 19.17
C ASP A 97 3.51 2.83 17.81
N PHE A 98 4.04 2.26 16.71
CA PHE A 98 3.84 2.78 15.37
C PHE A 98 2.36 2.86 15.01
N ARG A 99 1.93 4.06 14.64
CA ARG A 99 0.58 4.35 14.16
C ARG A 99 0.63 5.25 12.95
N SER A 100 -0.26 4.99 12.00
CA SER A 100 -0.40 5.81 10.81
C SER A 100 -1.86 5.91 10.38
N ALA A 101 -2.24 7.07 9.88
CA ALA A 101 -3.54 7.31 9.25
C ALA A 101 -3.38 7.45 7.74
N GLY A 102 -4.44 7.14 6.97
CA GLY A 102 -4.41 7.26 5.51
C GLY A 102 -5.18 6.14 4.82
N SER A 103 -4.84 5.88 3.56
CA SER A 103 -5.57 4.91 2.74
C SER A 103 -4.65 4.15 1.78
N MET A 104 -5.05 2.92 1.46
CA MET A 104 -4.36 2.06 0.49
C MET A 104 -5.30 1.67 -0.65
N LEU A 105 -4.82 1.74 -1.89
CA LEU A 105 -5.42 1.15 -3.07
C LEU A 105 -4.69 -0.14 -3.42
N LEU A 106 -5.45 -1.23 -3.56
CA LEU A 106 -4.96 -2.52 -4.01
C LEU A 106 -5.54 -2.82 -5.38
N ILE A 107 -4.70 -3.20 -6.34
CA ILE A 107 -5.14 -3.50 -7.72
C ILE A 107 -4.46 -4.78 -8.19
N HIS A 108 -5.26 -5.82 -8.42
CA HIS A 108 -4.78 -7.03 -9.09
C HIS A 108 -4.46 -6.72 -10.56
N PRO A 109 -3.36 -7.22 -11.15
CA PRO A 109 -2.98 -6.89 -12.53
C PRO A 109 -4.07 -7.19 -13.54
N ASP A 110 -4.82 -8.28 -13.34
CA ASP A 110 -5.94 -8.67 -14.21
C ASP A 110 -7.08 -7.65 -14.22
N PHE A 111 -7.22 -6.80 -13.19
CA PHE A 111 -8.23 -5.72 -13.19
C PHE A 111 -7.94 -4.69 -14.28
N LEU A 112 -6.66 -4.54 -14.65
CA LEU A 112 -6.23 -3.60 -15.68
C LEU A 112 -6.33 -4.21 -17.08
N TRP A 113 -6.59 -5.51 -17.21
CA TRP A 113 -6.63 -6.19 -18.49
C TRP A 113 -7.70 -5.57 -19.41
N GLY A 114 -7.34 -5.33 -20.67
CA GLY A 114 -8.21 -4.62 -21.62
C GLY A 114 -8.22 -3.09 -21.50
N ASN A 115 -7.64 -2.50 -20.44
CA ASN A 115 -7.51 -1.06 -20.29
C ASN A 115 -6.14 -0.55 -20.83
N PRO A 116 -6.08 0.62 -21.50
CA PRO A 116 -4.81 1.27 -21.85
C PRO A 116 -3.82 1.38 -20.67
N LEU A 117 -4.34 1.53 -19.45
CA LEU A 117 -3.57 1.58 -18.21
C LEU A 117 -2.72 0.33 -17.98
N ALA A 118 -3.13 -0.87 -18.39
CA ALA A 118 -2.27 -2.06 -18.28
C ALA A 118 -0.95 -1.92 -19.06
N LYS A 119 -0.93 -1.12 -20.13
CA LYS A 119 0.26 -0.88 -20.96
C LYS A 119 1.12 0.26 -20.44
N THR A 120 0.52 1.22 -19.72
CA THR A 120 1.23 2.41 -19.23
C THR A 120 1.62 2.30 -17.77
N ILE A 121 0.94 1.48 -16.97
CA ILE A 121 1.16 1.41 -15.51
C ILE A 121 2.61 1.03 -15.17
N LYS A 122 3.19 0.09 -15.92
CA LYS A 122 4.58 -0.35 -15.77
C LYS A 122 5.62 0.65 -16.28
N LYS A 123 5.19 1.63 -17.08
CA LYS A 123 6.06 2.69 -17.62
C LYS A 123 6.21 3.85 -16.65
N TYR A 124 5.32 3.98 -15.68
CA TYR A 124 5.46 5.00 -14.68
C TYR A 124 6.59 4.65 -13.73
N GLU A 125 7.51 5.60 -13.56
CA GLU A 125 8.71 5.39 -12.79
C GLU A 125 8.39 5.12 -11.31
N PHE A 126 7.27 5.62 -10.78
CA PHE A 126 6.84 5.39 -9.39
C PHE A 126 6.75 3.90 -8.99
N PHE A 127 6.56 2.98 -9.94
CA PHE A 127 6.55 1.54 -9.71
C PHE A 127 7.90 0.84 -9.90
N ASN A 128 8.85 1.52 -10.55
CA ASN A 128 10.21 1.06 -10.79
C ASN A 128 11.24 1.70 -9.84
N TYR A 129 10.83 2.71 -9.07
CA TYR A 129 11.66 3.27 -8.01
C TYR A 129 12.00 2.14 -7.04
N ALA A 130 13.30 1.82 -6.95
CA ALA A 130 13.87 1.46 -5.67
C ALA A 130 13.35 2.51 -4.69
N ILE A 131 12.58 2.10 -3.69
CA ILE A 131 11.88 2.94 -2.70
C ILE A 131 12.93 3.75 -1.93
N ASN A 132 13.54 4.74 -2.59
CA ASN A 132 14.54 5.67 -2.07
C ASN A 132 13.92 7.06 -1.88
N GLU A 133 12.81 7.33 -2.56
CA GLU A 133 12.07 8.57 -2.44
C GLU A 133 10.61 8.18 -2.17
N ALA A 134 10.24 8.11 -0.90
CA ALA A 134 8.86 8.40 -0.52
C ALA A 134 8.45 9.65 -1.30
N LEU A 135 7.44 9.55 -2.17
CA LEU A 135 6.97 10.72 -2.89
C LEU A 135 6.27 11.60 -1.86
N PHE A 136 6.89 12.73 -1.55
CA PHE A 136 6.24 13.80 -0.82
C PHE A 136 5.08 14.28 -1.69
N VAL A 137 3.89 14.24 -1.11
CA VAL A 137 2.68 14.63 -1.80
C VAL A 137 2.29 16.01 -1.31
N SER A 138 2.07 16.93 -2.24
CA SER A 138 1.51 18.24 -1.87
C SER A 138 0.11 18.06 -1.26
N GLU A 139 -0.31 18.98 -0.38
CA GLU A 139 -1.65 18.96 0.22
C GLU A 139 -2.77 18.83 -0.83
N LYS A 140 -2.59 19.44 -2.00
CA LYS A 140 -3.52 19.34 -3.12
C LYS A 140 -3.61 17.93 -3.70
N GLU A 141 -2.49 17.28 -3.93
CA GLU A 141 -2.45 15.90 -4.43
C GLU A 141 -2.99 14.93 -3.38
N GLU A 142 -2.70 15.17 -2.10
CA GLU A 142 -3.26 14.41 -0.98
C GLU A 142 -4.79 14.50 -0.99
N MET A 143 -5.34 15.71 -1.15
CA MET A 143 -6.78 15.95 -1.24
C MET A 143 -7.42 15.25 -2.45
N VAL A 144 -6.75 15.23 -3.60
CA VAL A 144 -7.23 14.52 -4.79
C VAL A 144 -7.27 13.01 -4.54
N LEU A 145 -6.22 12.44 -3.96
CA LEU A 145 -6.16 11.01 -3.61
C LEU A 145 -7.23 10.65 -2.59
N ARG A 146 -7.36 11.41 -1.49
CA ARG A 146 -8.42 11.22 -0.49
C ARG A 146 -9.81 11.28 -1.10
N SER A 147 -10.05 12.24 -1.99
CA SER A 147 -11.33 12.37 -2.70
C SER A 147 -11.61 11.16 -3.61
N PHE A 148 -10.60 10.63 -4.29
CA PHE A 148 -10.73 9.41 -5.08
C PHE A 148 -11.07 8.20 -4.21
N TYR A 149 -10.34 8.01 -3.11
CA TYR A 149 -10.59 6.94 -2.14
C TYR A 149 -12.00 7.00 -1.58
N GLN A 150 -12.44 8.19 -1.16
CA GLN A 150 -13.78 8.40 -0.61
C GLN A 150 -14.87 8.12 -1.65
N LYS A 151 -14.68 8.53 -2.91
CA LYS A 151 -15.64 8.25 -3.98
C LYS A 151 -15.74 6.76 -4.27
N TYR A 152 -14.62 6.05 -4.36
CA TYR A 152 -14.62 4.61 -4.57
C TYR A 152 -15.36 3.89 -3.43
N ARG A 153 -15.12 4.30 -2.17
CA ARG A 153 -15.74 3.70 -0.98
C ARG A 153 -17.21 4.04 -0.80
N THR A 154 -17.65 5.23 -1.22
CA THR A 154 -19.06 5.67 -1.04
C THR A 154 -19.94 5.44 -2.27
N GLY A 155 -19.37 5.19 -3.45
CA GLY A 155 -20.17 5.13 -4.67
C GLY A 155 -19.44 4.67 -5.91
N ILE A 156 -19.29 3.36 -6.07
CA ILE A 156 -19.47 2.68 -7.36
C ILE A 156 -20.14 1.33 -7.05
N PRO A 157 -21.47 1.17 -7.23
CA PRO A 157 -22.04 -0.17 -7.23
C PRO A 157 -21.37 -0.94 -8.37
N PHE A 158 -20.66 -2.02 -8.04
CA PHE A 158 -20.18 -3.01 -9.00
C PHE A 158 -21.39 -3.69 -9.65
N THR A 159 -22.03 -2.97 -10.57
CA THR A 159 -23.04 -3.53 -11.45
C THR A 159 -22.28 -4.37 -12.46
N HIS A 160 -22.13 -5.67 -12.15
CA HIS A 160 -21.80 -6.67 -13.15
C HIS A 160 -22.82 -6.54 -14.29
N ARG A 161 -22.35 -6.18 -15.48
CA ARG A 161 -22.99 -6.52 -16.75
C ARG A 161 -22.21 -7.68 -17.35
#